data_AF-A0A8U0A1V2-F1
#
_entry.id   AF-A0A8U0A1V2-F1
#
_cell.length_a   1.000
_cell.length_b   1.000
_cell.length_c   1.000
_cell.angle_alpha   90.00
_cell.angle_beta   90.00
_cell.angle_gamma   90.00
#
_symmetry.space_group_name_H-M   'P 1'
#
loop_
_entity.id
_entity.type
_entity.pdbx_description
1 polymer ?
#
loop_
_entity_poly.entity_id
_entity_poly.type
_entity_poly.pdbx_seq_one_letter_code
_entity_poly.pdbx_strand_id
1 'polypeptide(L)'
;MGGISQKDPDGEKKSKESKQTRRAVLRAIGVTTGSLIGLNTGTYEISAETIPTTPDAFRVQGKEIVTTRITPNEARVKRRRISTDLKERYGRESLVTIETYPRKDNNNDGLPNRETRTVRRPWNTYYAKEDEWDEYLTGRDKVMAEISPAALDRPADCPKWYYENVDGGFERKGPMNLVGLTINKKIDGLVSILQSWGWTDNVLQYNRFAWIPQRSQFEQQHRSAAESSARLDGGYHVKFWATGDTYTTITAHEDDRVPHEAVSFNTAEFEIVDIFNSHGRSNAIKNRYNFNNSGYLDHGGYVSHIYSSIE
;
A
#
# COMPACT_ATOMS: atom_id res chain seq x y z
N MET A 1 32.21 28.37 -44.24
CA MET A 1 31.36 29.37 -43.54
C MET A 1 30.82 28.65 -42.32
N GLY A 2 31.37 28.84 -41.12
CA GLY A 2 31.02 29.95 -40.20
C GLY A 2 29.67 29.64 -39.54
N GLY A 3 29.50 29.43 -38.24
CA GLY A 3 30.38 29.69 -37.11
C GLY A 3 29.85 29.07 -35.79
N ILE A 4 30.59 29.39 -34.74
CA ILE A 4 30.42 29.03 -33.33
C ILE A 4 29.37 29.95 -32.67
N SER A 5 28.55 29.45 -31.73
CA SER A 5 28.10 30.20 -30.53
C SER A 5 27.40 29.24 -29.54
N GLN A 6 28.07 28.88 -28.43
CA GLN A 6 27.91 29.36 -27.03
C GLN A 6 26.97 28.49 -26.17
N LYS A 7 27.57 27.96 -25.11
CA LYS A 7 26.96 27.20 -24.00
C LYS A 7 26.39 28.19 -22.99
N ASP A 8 25.17 27.94 -22.51
CA ASP A 8 24.67 28.42 -21.22
C ASP A 8 24.93 27.36 -20.13
N PRO A 9 25.53 27.72 -18.98
CA PRO A 9 25.63 26.84 -17.82
C PRO A 9 24.77 27.38 -16.67
N ASP A 10 23.47 27.10 -16.65
CA ASP A 10 22.61 27.43 -15.51
C ASP A 10 21.57 26.33 -15.27
N GLY A 11 22.05 25.19 -14.77
CA GLY A 11 21.23 24.00 -14.59
C GLY A 11 21.53 23.21 -13.32
N GLU A 12 21.99 23.82 -12.23
CA GLU A 12 22.33 23.00 -11.04
C GLU A 12 22.30 23.73 -9.69
N LYS A 13 21.23 24.50 -9.38
CA LYS A 13 21.04 25.01 -8.01
C LYS A 13 19.64 24.82 -7.39
N LYS A 14 18.59 24.51 -8.18
CA LYS A 14 17.22 24.40 -7.64
C LYS A 14 16.85 23.05 -6.99
N SER A 15 17.66 21.99 -7.14
CA SER A 15 17.35 20.66 -6.57
C SER A 15 17.92 20.39 -5.18
N LYS A 16 18.90 21.19 -4.73
CA LYS A 16 19.56 21.01 -3.42
C LYS A 16 18.85 21.78 -2.30
N GLU A 17 18.37 23.00 -2.57
CA GLU A 17 17.64 23.79 -1.58
C GLU A 17 16.32 23.13 -1.19
N SER A 18 15.54 22.58 -2.13
CA SER A 18 14.27 21.92 -1.80
C SER A 18 14.45 20.64 -0.98
N LYS A 19 15.56 19.93 -1.14
CA LYS A 19 15.91 18.75 -0.33
C LYS A 19 16.35 19.14 1.08
N GLN A 20 17.06 20.27 1.23
CA GLN A 20 17.49 20.77 2.54
C GLN A 20 16.32 21.31 3.39
N THR A 21 15.34 22.00 2.79
CA THR A 21 14.15 22.45 3.52
C THR A 21 13.25 21.28 3.94
N ARG A 22 13.16 20.21 3.13
CA ARG A 22 12.40 18.99 3.47
C ARG A 22 13.00 18.22 4.64
N ARG A 23 14.33 18.08 4.70
CA ARG A 23 15.03 17.49 5.85
C ARG A 23 14.80 18.26 7.16
N ALA A 24 14.53 19.56 7.10
CA ALA A 24 14.25 20.36 8.28
C ALA A 24 12.86 20.09 8.86
N VAL A 25 11.85 19.78 8.03
CA VAL A 25 10.48 19.50 8.49
C VAL A 25 10.39 18.18 9.25
N LEU A 26 11.07 17.13 8.79
CA LEU A 26 11.12 15.85 9.51
C LEU A 26 11.97 15.93 10.80
N ARG A 27 12.99 16.78 10.85
CA ARG A 27 13.73 17.07 12.10
C ARG A 27 12.91 17.91 13.08
N ALA A 28 12.06 18.82 12.60
CA ALA A 28 11.24 19.68 13.44
C ALA A 28 10.04 18.94 14.08
N ILE A 29 9.51 17.91 13.44
CA ILE A 29 8.41 17.09 13.99
C ILE A 29 8.91 16.12 15.09
N GLY A 30 10.23 15.93 15.21
CA GLY A 30 10.85 15.05 16.21
C GLY A 30 11.63 15.73 17.35
N VAL A 31 11.79 17.06 17.38
CA VAL A 31 12.65 17.71 18.39
C VAL A 31 12.11 19.06 18.85
N THR A 32 11.30 19.04 19.92
CA THR A 32 11.30 20.13 20.91
C THR A 32 11.98 19.63 22.19
N THR A 33 13.30 19.49 22.14
CA THR A 33 14.14 19.50 23.35
C THR A 33 15.15 20.63 23.21
N GLY A 34 15.20 21.45 24.25
CA GLY A 34 15.72 22.81 24.20
C GLY A 34 17.24 22.96 24.10
N SER A 35 17.60 24.22 23.83
CA SER A 35 18.84 24.91 24.21
C SER A 35 20.13 24.62 23.42
N LEU A 36 20.44 25.58 22.54
CA LEU A 36 21.67 26.41 22.47
C LEU A 36 23.06 25.75 22.70
N ILE A 37 23.88 25.90 21.65
CA ILE A 37 25.34 26.17 21.61
C ILE A 37 26.25 25.14 22.29
N GLY A 38 27.02 24.41 21.46
CA GLY A 38 28.25 23.75 21.89
C GLY A 38 28.79 22.78 20.83
N LEU A 39 29.88 23.17 20.17
CA LEU A 39 30.69 22.29 19.34
C LEU A 39 31.21 21.13 20.21
N ASN A 40 30.80 19.90 19.93
CA ASN A 40 31.51 18.71 20.39
C ASN A 40 31.30 17.53 19.44
N THR A 41 32.40 16.85 19.15
CA THR A 41 32.46 15.58 18.42
C THR A 41 31.83 14.48 19.27
N GLY A 42 30.51 14.29 19.14
CA GLY A 42 29.74 13.29 19.87
C GLY A 42 29.31 12.14 18.96
N THR A 43 29.54 10.91 19.40
CA THR A 43 28.79 9.73 19.00
C THR A 43 27.30 10.04 19.01
N TYR A 44 26.64 9.91 17.86
CA TYR A 44 25.19 10.05 17.77
C TYR A 44 24.54 8.85 18.47
N GLU A 45 24.28 8.98 19.77
CA GLU A 45 23.28 8.15 20.43
C GLU A 45 21.92 8.54 19.86
N ILE A 46 21.45 7.78 18.87
CA ILE A 46 20.05 7.84 18.45
C ILE A 46 19.25 7.24 19.59
N SER A 47 18.75 8.08 20.51
CA SER A 47 17.79 7.62 21.51
C SER A 47 16.57 7.05 20.79
N ALA A 48 16.25 5.79 21.08
CA ALA A 48 15.08 5.07 20.56
C ALA A 48 13.74 5.79 20.83
N GLU A 49 13.72 6.83 21.67
CA GLU A 49 12.53 7.64 21.98
C GLU A 49 12.10 8.62 20.88
N THR A 50 12.88 8.83 19.82
CA THR A 50 12.60 9.91 18.83
C THR A 50 12.06 9.48 17.48
N ILE A 51 11.87 8.18 17.21
CA ILE A 51 11.24 7.74 15.96
C ILE A 51 9.73 7.55 16.17
N PRO A 52 8.87 8.34 15.51
CA PRO A 52 7.44 8.12 15.54
C PRO A 52 7.13 6.69 15.07
N THR A 53 6.63 5.86 15.99
CA THR A 53 6.21 4.48 15.67
C THR A 53 5.00 4.46 14.73
N THR A 54 4.27 5.57 14.67
CA THR A 54 3.17 5.85 13.74
C THR A 54 3.60 6.88 12.68
N PRO A 55 3.16 6.75 11.42
CA PRO A 55 3.46 7.74 10.38
C PRO A 55 2.59 9.00 10.54
N ASP A 56 2.32 9.48 11.76
CA ASP A 56 1.35 10.56 12.01
C ASP A 56 1.76 11.89 11.38
N ALA A 57 3.06 12.10 11.14
CA ALA A 57 3.55 13.19 10.30
C ALA A 57 2.97 13.17 8.87
N PHE A 58 2.56 12.00 8.38
CA PHE A 58 1.96 11.78 7.06
C PHE A 58 0.44 11.72 7.08
N ARG A 59 -0.18 11.87 8.25
CA ARG A 59 -1.63 11.83 8.36
C ARG A 59 -2.24 12.99 7.60
N VAL A 60 -3.29 12.69 6.86
CA VAL A 60 -4.07 13.64 6.06
C VAL A 60 -5.54 13.38 6.34
N GLN A 61 -6.25 14.45 6.69
CA GLN A 61 -7.67 14.45 7.00
C GLN A 61 -8.43 15.39 6.06
N GLY A 62 -9.68 15.04 5.77
CA GLY A 62 -10.53 15.86 4.92
C GLY A 62 -11.80 15.13 4.53
N LYS A 63 -12.21 15.33 3.27
CA LYS A 63 -13.42 14.73 2.70
C LYS A 63 -13.12 14.02 1.39
N GLU A 64 -13.74 12.86 1.20
CA GLU A 64 -13.74 12.16 -0.07
C GLU A 64 -15.14 12.27 -0.70
N ILE A 65 -15.16 12.59 -1.99
CA ILE A 65 -16.35 12.61 -2.83
C ILE A 65 -16.18 11.50 -3.87
N VAL A 66 -17.02 10.48 -3.78
CA VAL A 66 -17.04 9.34 -4.70
C VAL A 66 -18.25 9.47 -5.61
N THR A 67 -18.01 9.71 -6.90
CA THR A 67 -19.05 9.72 -7.92
C THR A 67 -18.97 8.44 -8.73
N THR A 68 -20.00 7.61 -8.66
CA THR A 68 -20.15 6.43 -9.52
C THR A 68 -21.14 6.74 -10.62
N ARG A 69 -20.74 6.54 -11.88
CA ARG A 69 -21.60 6.61 -13.05
C ARG A 69 -21.67 5.24 -13.70
N ILE A 70 -22.86 4.67 -13.77
CA ILE A 70 -23.13 3.37 -14.39
C ILE A 70 -23.86 3.62 -15.71
N THR A 71 -23.37 3.00 -16.77
CA THR A 71 -23.96 2.99 -18.12
C THR A 71 -24.05 1.54 -18.60
N PRO A 72 -24.71 1.23 -19.73
CA PRO A 72 -24.77 -0.15 -20.22
C PRO A 72 -23.39 -0.78 -20.52
N ASN A 73 -22.38 0.03 -20.88
CA ASN A 73 -21.10 -0.48 -21.34
C ASN A 73 -19.99 -0.39 -20.29
N GLU A 74 -20.14 0.47 -19.29
CA GLU A 74 -19.13 0.69 -18.26
C GLU A 74 -19.74 1.23 -16.95
N ALA A 75 -19.05 0.96 -15.85
CA ALA A 75 -19.17 1.69 -14.60
C ALA A 75 -17.89 2.50 -14.37
N ARG A 76 -18.03 3.80 -14.11
CA ARG A 76 -16.92 4.72 -13.86
C ARG A 76 -17.02 5.32 -12.47
N VAL A 77 -15.95 5.18 -11.69
CA VAL A 77 -15.83 5.71 -10.34
C VAL A 77 -14.81 6.85 -10.36
N LYS A 78 -15.23 8.05 -9.97
CA LYS A 78 -14.33 9.19 -9.75
C LYS A 78 -14.26 9.48 -8.26
N ARG A 79 -13.07 9.40 -7.67
CA ARG A 79 -12.83 9.77 -6.27
C ARG A 79 -12.09 11.10 -6.25
N ARG A 80 -12.63 12.08 -5.53
CA ARG A 80 -11.98 13.37 -5.28
C ARG A 80 -11.80 13.54 -3.77
N ARG A 81 -10.55 13.54 -3.33
CA ARG A 81 -10.16 13.69 -1.91
C ARG A 81 -9.69 15.12 -1.71
N ILE A 82 -10.30 15.88 -0.80
CA ILE A 82 -10.03 17.29 -0.55
C ILE A 82 -9.56 17.44 0.88
N SER A 83 -8.44 18.13 1.09
CA SER A 83 -7.82 18.30 2.41
C SER A 83 -7.01 19.60 2.49
N THR A 84 -7.07 20.25 3.65
CA THR A 84 -6.20 21.38 4.01
C THR A 84 -4.77 20.93 4.24
N ASP A 85 -4.55 19.76 4.83
CA ASP A 85 -3.21 19.21 5.09
C ASP A 85 -2.45 18.98 3.79
N LEU A 86 -3.14 18.53 2.73
CA LEU A 86 -2.55 18.44 1.40
C LEU A 86 -2.12 19.81 0.85
N LYS A 87 -2.94 20.85 1.11
CA LYS A 87 -2.67 22.21 0.64
C LYS A 87 -1.46 22.78 1.35
N GLU A 88 -1.40 22.61 2.66
CA GLU A 88 -0.32 23.12 3.51
C GLU A 88 1.01 22.40 3.23
N ARG A 89 1.00 21.07 3.11
CA ARG A 89 2.23 20.28 2.93
C ARG A 89 2.71 20.21 1.49
N TYR A 90 1.79 20.14 0.53
CA TYR A 90 2.12 19.87 -0.87
C TYR A 90 1.63 20.94 -1.85
N GLY A 91 1.06 22.05 -1.36
CA GLY A 91 0.51 23.10 -2.23
C GLY A 91 -0.70 22.65 -3.05
N ARG A 92 -1.39 21.57 -2.65
CA ARG A 92 -2.48 20.96 -3.43
C ARG A 92 -3.75 20.77 -2.61
N GLU A 93 -4.88 21.23 -3.14
CA GLU A 93 -6.16 21.15 -2.40
C GLU A 93 -6.88 19.80 -2.53
N SER A 94 -6.59 19.03 -3.57
CA SER A 94 -7.24 17.74 -3.78
C SER A 94 -6.46 16.72 -4.60
N LEU A 95 -6.70 15.45 -4.33
CA LEU A 95 -6.29 14.30 -5.14
C LEU A 95 -7.49 13.77 -5.92
N VAL A 96 -7.27 13.32 -7.16
CA VAL A 96 -8.33 12.75 -8.00
C VAL A 96 -7.87 11.40 -8.57
N THR A 97 -8.70 10.37 -8.38
CA THR A 97 -8.55 9.09 -9.09
C THR A 97 -9.80 8.81 -9.92
N ILE A 98 -9.61 8.15 -11.05
CA ILE A 98 -10.68 7.75 -11.96
C ILE A 98 -10.46 6.29 -12.29
N GLU A 99 -11.49 5.50 -12.01
CA GLU A 99 -11.53 4.09 -12.27
C GLU A 99 -12.67 3.79 -13.25
N THR A 100 -12.42 2.98 -14.27
CA THR A 100 -13.41 2.53 -15.26
C THR A 100 -13.43 1.00 -15.31
N TYR A 101 -14.64 0.45 -15.26
CA TYR A 101 -14.92 -0.98 -15.25
C TYR A 101 -15.82 -1.31 -16.45
N PRO A 102 -15.31 -2.00 -17.50
CA PRO A 102 -16.14 -2.42 -18.62
C PRO A 102 -17.20 -3.44 -18.18
N ARG A 103 -18.42 -3.30 -18.70
CA ARG A 103 -19.56 -4.20 -18.48
C ARG A 103 -19.77 -5.05 -19.72
N LYS A 104 -19.26 -6.29 -19.69
CA LYS A 104 -19.39 -7.22 -20.83
C LYS A 104 -20.81 -7.77 -20.98
N ASP A 105 -21.52 -7.94 -19.87
CA ASP A 105 -22.90 -8.41 -19.81
C ASP A 105 -23.68 -7.62 -18.75
N ASN A 106 -24.31 -6.54 -19.17
CA ASN A 106 -25.03 -5.62 -18.28
C ASN A 106 -26.32 -6.21 -17.68
N ASN A 107 -26.79 -7.35 -18.16
CA ASN A 107 -27.98 -8.01 -17.63
C ASN A 107 -27.64 -8.93 -16.44
N ASN A 108 -26.38 -9.34 -16.30
CA ASN A 108 -25.94 -10.34 -15.33
C ASN A 108 -24.88 -9.84 -14.34
N ASP A 109 -24.55 -8.54 -14.35
CA ASP A 109 -23.52 -7.97 -13.46
C ASP A 109 -24.05 -7.36 -12.16
N GLY A 110 -25.35 -7.53 -11.88
CA GLY A 110 -26.01 -7.03 -10.67
C GLY A 110 -26.18 -5.50 -10.60
N LEU A 111 -25.61 -4.74 -11.54
CA LEU A 111 -25.67 -3.29 -11.55
C LEU A 111 -26.88 -2.78 -12.34
N PRO A 112 -27.47 -1.63 -11.96
CA PRO A 112 -28.54 -1.03 -12.75
C PRO A 112 -28.05 -0.68 -14.16
N ASN A 113 -28.95 -0.69 -15.14
CA ASN A 113 -28.60 -0.34 -16.53
C ASN A 113 -28.01 1.07 -16.66
N ARG A 114 -28.56 2.03 -15.90
CA ARG A 114 -28.05 3.41 -15.81
C ARG A 114 -28.26 3.92 -14.39
N GLU A 115 -27.22 4.49 -13.81
CA GLU A 115 -27.30 5.15 -12.51
C GLU A 115 -26.20 6.21 -12.41
N THR A 116 -26.42 7.26 -11.65
CA THR A 116 -25.34 8.11 -11.15
C THR A 116 -25.60 8.41 -9.70
N ARG A 117 -24.62 8.10 -8.87
CA ARG A 117 -24.67 8.38 -7.42
C ARG A 117 -23.42 9.09 -6.98
N THR A 118 -23.55 9.91 -5.95
CA THR A 118 -22.45 10.63 -5.33
C THR A 118 -22.52 10.45 -3.82
N VAL A 119 -21.46 9.90 -3.25
CA VAL A 119 -21.29 9.74 -1.81
C VAL A 119 -20.24 10.72 -1.33
N ARG A 120 -20.49 11.35 -0.18
CA ARG A 120 -19.53 12.22 0.51
C ARG A 120 -19.27 11.64 1.88
N ARG A 121 -18.00 11.53 2.27
CA ARG A 121 -17.62 10.97 3.56
C ARG A 121 -16.33 11.59 4.10
N PRO A 122 -16.06 11.46 5.41
CA PRO A 122 -14.75 11.76 5.96
C PRO A 122 -13.66 10.96 5.25
N TRP A 123 -12.50 11.58 5.06
CA TRP A 123 -11.30 10.94 4.56
C TRP A 123 -10.20 11.14 5.60
N ASN A 124 -9.59 10.04 6.04
CA ASN A 124 -8.51 10.04 7.01
C ASN A 124 -7.55 8.94 6.62
N THR A 125 -6.35 9.31 6.17
CA THR A 125 -5.35 8.37 5.66
C THR A 125 -3.95 8.89 5.90
N TYR A 126 -2.96 8.18 5.38
CA TYR A 126 -1.58 8.60 5.35
C TYR A 126 -1.14 8.81 3.90
N TYR A 127 -0.63 10.00 3.60
CA TYR A 127 -0.16 10.35 2.27
C TYR A 127 1.15 11.13 2.36
N ALA A 128 2.14 10.65 1.60
CA ALA A 128 3.45 11.27 1.48
C ALA A 128 4.04 11.07 0.09
N LYS A 129 5.03 11.90 -0.24
CA LYS A 129 5.87 11.68 -1.42
C LYS A 129 6.77 10.47 -1.21
N GLU A 130 7.29 9.94 -2.32
CA GLU A 130 8.12 8.74 -2.29
C GLU A 130 9.37 8.91 -1.43
N ASP A 131 10.04 10.07 -1.52
CA ASP A 131 11.22 10.41 -0.73
C ASP A 131 10.92 10.50 0.78
N GLU A 132 9.77 11.04 1.14
CA GLU A 132 9.32 11.08 2.55
C GLU A 132 9.01 9.68 3.08
N TRP A 133 8.34 8.83 2.28
CA TRP A 133 8.07 7.45 2.67
C TRP A 133 9.35 6.63 2.82
N ASP A 134 10.30 6.76 1.89
CA ASP A 134 11.61 6.10 1.98
C ASP A 134 12.35 6.51 3.26
N GLU A 135 12.46 7.82 3.53
CA GLU A 135 13.13 8.31 4.73
C GLU A 135 12.51 7.73 6.02
N TYR A 136 11.17 7.71 6.10
CA TYR A 136 10.45 7.15 7.23
C TYR A 136 10.63 5.63 7.35
N LEU A 137 10.40 4.88 6.28
CA LEU A 137 10.39 3.41 6.30
C LEU A 137 11.81 2.86 6.50
N THR A 138 12.80 3.40 5.80
CA THR A 138 14.21 3.03 5.97
C THR A 138 14.73 3.39 7.37
N GLY A 139 14.36 4.57 7.89
CA GLY A 139 14.75 4.98 9.25
C GLY A 139 14.15 4.08 10.33
N ARG A 140 12.87 3.73 10.19
CA ARG A 140 12.18 2.79 11.07
C ARG A 140 12.80 1.40 11.02
N ASP A 141 13.06 0.85 9.84
CA ASP A 141 13.58 -0.51 9.70
C ASP A 141 14.97 -0.65 10.33
N LYS A 142 15.82 0.39 10.25
CA LYS A 142 17.12 0.44 10.94
C LYS A 142 16.97 0.35 12.45
N VAL A 143 16.11 1.17 13.05
CA VAL A 143 15.90 1.16 14.50
C VAL A 143 15.26 -0.14 14.97
N MET A 144 14.33 -0.72 14.21
CA MET A 144 13.78 -2.03 14.54
C MET A 144 14.82 -3.16 14.49
N ALA A 145 15.77 -3.10 13.55
CA ALA A 145 16.88 -4.06 13.49
C ALA A 145 17.85 -3.93 14.69
N GLU A 146 18.03 -2.71 15.22
CA GLU A 146 18.89 -2.43 16.37
C GLU A 146 18.26 -2.84 17.72
N ILE A 147 16.94 -2.66 17.87
CA ILE A 147 16.26 -2.87 19.16
C ILE A 147 16.07 -4.35 19.50
N SER A 148 15.77 -5.23 18.52
CA SER A 148 15.77 -6.68 18.76
C SER A 148 15.53 -7.49 17.47
N PRO A 149 16.53 -8.26 17.00
CA PRO A 149 16.35 -9.24 15.93
C PRO A 149 15.31 -10.33 16.27
N ALA A 150 15.04 -10.55 17.56
CA ALA A 150 14.09 -11.56 18.05
C ALA A 150 12.67 -11.02 18.31
N ALA A 151 12.45 -9.70 18.30
CA ALA A 151 11.14 -9.09 18.60
C ALA A 151 10.18 -9.04 17.41
N LEU A 152 10.66 -9.34 16.21
CA LEU A 152 9.81 -9.47 15.04
C LEU A 152 9.41 -10.94 14.89
N ASP A 153 8.26 -11.33 15.45
CA ASP A 153 7.54 -12.55 15.03
C ASP A 153 6.88 -12.30 13.66
N ARG A 154 7.64 -11.74 12.72
CA ARG A 154 7.29 -11.56 11.30
C ARG A 154 8.55 -11.70 10.46
N PRO A 155 8.45 -12.19 9.22
CA PRO A 155 9.57 -12.07 8.30
C PRO A 155 9.95 -10.60 8.13
N ALA A 156 11.22 -10.27 8.41
CA ALA A 156 11.74 -8.90 8.31
C ALA A 156 11.50 -8.31 6.91
N ASP A 157 11.40 -9.18 5.92
CA ASP A 157 11.37 -8.80 4.52
C ASP A 157 9.99 -8.42 3.96
N CYS A 158 8.92 -8.63 4.73
CA CYS A 158 7.57 -8.42 4.23
C CYS A 158 7.09 -6.97 4.44
N PRO A 159 6.50 -6.31 3.42
CA PRO A 159 5.79 -5.05 3.57
C PRO A 159 4.63 -5.19 4.55
N LYS A 160 4.29 -4.10 5.23
CA LYS A 160 3.17 -4.07 6.17
C LYS A 160 1.87 -3.54 5.58
N TRP A 161 1.98 -2.67 4.58
CA TRP A 161 0.85 -2.00 3.96
C TRP A 161 1.03 -1.95 2.46
N TYR A 162 -0.09 -1.77 1.75
CA TYR A 162 -0.09 -1.42 0.35
C TYR A 162 -0.63 0.00 0.16
N TYR A 163 -0.27 0.57 -0.98
CA TYR A 163 -0.42 1.99 -1.30
C TYR A 163 -1.01 2.17 -2.69
N GLU A 164 -1.69 3.28 -2.88
CA GLU A 164 -2.11 3.79 -4.18
C GLU A 164 -1.17 4.94 -4.56
N ASN A 165 -0.53 4.84 -5.73
CA ASN A 165 0.16 6.00 -6.29
C ASN A 165 -0.90 6.94 -6.84
N VAL A 166 -0.96 8.13 -6.27
CA VAL A 166 -1.88 9.17 -6.68
C VAL A 166 -1.12 10.47 -6.76
N ASP A 167 -1.06 11.02 -7.97
CA ASP A 167 -0.72 12.42 -8.16
C ASP A 167 0.72 12.76 -7.71
N GLY A 168 1.62 11.79 -7.91
CA GLY A 168 3.05 11.83 -7.59
C GLY A 168 3.36 11.59 -6.11
N GLY A 169 2.45 11.00 -5.34
CA GLY A 169 2.70 10.51 -3.98
C GLY A 169 1.98 9.19 -3.74
N PHE A 170 2.12 8.64 -2.54
CA PHE A 170 1.56 7.34 -2.15
C PHE A 170 0.59 7.48 -0.98
N GLU A 171 -0.66 7.09 -1.20
CA GLU A 171 -1.71 6.99 -0.18
C GLU A 171 -1.75 5.56 0.38
N ARG A 172 -1.68 5.39 1.70
CA ARG A 172 -1.80 4.08 2.36
C ARG A 172 -3.24 3.57 2.26
N LYS A 173 -3.45 2.40 1.67
CA LYS A 173 -4.80 1.88 1.37
C LYS A 173 -5.25 0.73 2.28
N GLY A 174 -4.33 -0.12 2.73
CA GLY A 174 -4.68 -1.22 3.61
C GLY A 174 -3.49 -2.06 4.04
N PRO A 175 -3.73 -3.05 4.91
CA PRO A 175 -2.70 -3.93 5.44
C PRO A 175 -2.35 -5.06 4.48
N MET A 176 -1.15 -5.60 4.65
CA MET A 176 -0.84 -6.97 4.25
C MET A 176 -1.36 -7.91 5.34
N ASN A 177 -2.05 -8.98 4.97
CA ASN A 177 -2.69 -9.92 5.91
C ASN A 177 -2.35 -11.38 5.62
N LEU A 178 -1.57 -11.67 4.58
CA LEU A 178 -1.13 -13.01 4.25
C LEU A 178 0.36 -13.03 3.84
N VAL A 179 1.06 -14.11 4.18
CA VAL A 179 2.42 -14.41 3.74
C VAL A 179 2.51 -15.87 3.28
N GLY A 180 3.21 -16.11 2.16
CA GLY A 180 3.60 -17.45 1.72
C GLY A 180 5.11 -17.54 1.48
N LEU A 181 5.68 -18.74 1.58
CA LEU A 181 7.08 -18.98 1.22
C LEU A 181 7.24 -19.12 -0.31
N THR A 182 8.04 -18.23 -0.90
CA THR A 182 8.40 -18.22 -2.33
C THR A 182 9.39 -19.31 -2.70
N ILE A 183 10.17 -19.82 -1.73
CA ILE A 183 11.21 -20.84 -1.97
C ILE A 183 10.65 -22.14 -2.59
N ASN A 184 9.36 -22.42 -2.40
CA ASN A 184 8.72 -23.67 -2.85
C ASN A 184 7.64 -23.46 -3.92
N LYS A 185 6.98 -22.30 -3.94
CA LYS A 185 6.06 -21.88 -5.01
C LYS A 185 6.21 -20.39 -5.25
N LYS A 186 6.71 -20.02 -6.45
CA LYS A 186 6.61 -18.64 -6.94
C LYS A 186 5.14 -18.21 -6.98
N ILE A 187 4.89 -16.91 -7.07
CA ILE A 187 3.53 -16.32 -7.15
C ILE A 187 2.60 -17.14 -8.07
N ASP A 188 3.08 -17.60 -9.23
CA ASP A 188 2.30 -18.41 -10.18
C ASP A 188 1.73 -19.69 -9.55
N GLY A 189 2.48 -20.36 -8.68
CA GLY A 189 2.03 -21.56 -7.97
C GLY A 189 0.94 -21.26 -6.93
N LEU A 190 0.98 -20.10 -6.27
CA LEU A 190 -0.08 -19.64 -5.36
C LEU A 190 -1.35 -19.29 -6.14
N VAL A 191 -1.19 -18.58 -7.26
CA VAL A 191 -2.30 -18.22 -8.16
C VAL A 191 -2.95 -19.47 -8.76
N SER A 192 -2.16 -20.49 -9.14
CA SER A 192 -2.68 -21.75 -9.67
C SER A 192 -3.56 -22.51 -8.66
N ILE A 193 -3.22 -22.45 -7.36
CA ILE A 193 -4.09 -23.01 -6.31
C ILE A 193 -5.43 -22.28 -6.31
N LEU A 194 -5.44 -20.95 -6.32
CA LEU A 194 -6.69 -20.17 -6.36
C LEU A 194 -7.50 -20.45 -7.63
N GLN A 195 -6.86 -20.59 -8.79
CA GLN A 195 -7.51 -20.95 -10.05
C GLN A 195 -8.16 -22.34 -9.99
N SER A 196 -7.55 -23.30 -9.29
CA SER A 196 -8.17 -24.61 -9.05
C SER A 196 -9.44 -24.54 -8.19
N TRP A 197 -9.66 -23.42 -7.50
CA TRP A 197 -10.85 -23.06 -6.73
C TRP A 197 -11.78 -22.09 -7.46
N GLY A 198 -11.62 -21.93 -8.78
CA GLY A 198 -12.51 -21.11 -9.62
C GLY A 198 -12.16 -19.62 -9.65
N TRP A 199 -11.06 -19.19 -9.02
CA TRP A 199 -10.60 -17.81 -9.11
C TRP A 199 -9.97 -17.53 -10.50
N THR A 200 -9.90 -16.26 -10.87
CA THR A 200 -9.22 -15.78 -12.08
C THR A 200 -8.10 -14.81 -11.72
N ASP A 201 -7.00 -14.85 -12.48
CA ASP A 201 -5.90 -13.88 -12.43
C ASP A 201 -6.05 -12.77 -13.48
N ASN A 202 -7.04 -12.87 -14.37
CA ASN A 202 -7.44 -11.80 -15.28
C ASN A 202 -8.30 -10.77 -14.53
N VAL A 203 -7.67 -10.03 -13.64
CA VAL A 203 -8.33 -9.07 -12.75
C VAL A 203 -8.28 -7.66 -13.33
N LEU A 204 -9.45 -7.03 -13.46
CA LEU A 204 -9.55 -5.60 -13.71
C LEU A 204 -9.31 -4.84 -12.41
N GLN A 205 -8.19 -4.14 -12.35
CA GLN A 205 -7.75 -3.42 -11.17
C GLN A 205 -6.76 -2.32 -11.52
N TYR A 206 -6.52 -1.46 -10.54
CA TYR A 206 -5.48 -0.44 -10.58
C TYR A 206 -4.24 -0.94 -9.88
N ASN A 207 -3.10 -0.43 -10.35
CA ASN A 207 -1.81 -0.70 -9.76
C ASN A 207 -1.81 -0.25 -8.30
N ARG A 208 -1.51 -1.19 -7.40
CA ARG A 208 -1.13 -0.93 -6.03
C ARG A 208 0.35 -1.20 -5.84
N PHE A 209 0.91 -0.54 -4.84
CA PHE A 209 2.33 -0.55 -4.57
C PHE A 209 2.59 -1.00 -3.13
N ALA A 210 3.74 -1.60 -2.88
CA ALA A 210 4.22 -1.89 -1.54
C ALA A 210 5.68 -1.48 -1.44
N TRP A 211 6.09 -0.99 -0.27
CA TRP A 211 7.49 -0.70 0.01
C TRP A 211 8.24 -2.01 0.28
N ILE A 212 9.23 -2.34 -0.56
CA ILE A 212 10.02 -3.57 -0.45
C ILE A 212 11.32 -3.24 0.31
N PRO A 213 11.44 -3.63 1.61
CA PRO A 213 12.54 -3.15 2.46
C PRO A 213 13.94 -3.48 1.93
N GLN A 214 14.14 -4.67 1.34
CA GLN A 214 15.44 -5.13 0.84
C GLN A 214 15.95 -4.27 -0.32
N ARG A 215 15.03 -3.66 -1.06
CA ARG A 215 15.33 -2.88 -2.26
C ARG A 215 15.14 -1.38 -2.03
N SER A 216 14.67 -0.99 -0.85
CA SER A 216 14.35 0.40 -0.48
C SER A 216 13.59 1.14 -1.59
N GLN A 217 12.51 0.54 -2.08
CA GLN A 217 11.68 1.14 -3.14
C GLN A 217 10.23 0.66 -3.08
N PHE A 218 9.32 1.45 -3.66
CA PHE A 218 7.96 0.99 -3.95
C PHE A 218 7.95 0.10 -5.18
N GLU A 219 7.30 -1.05 -5.08
CA GLU A 219 7.04 -1.92 -6.21
C GLU A 219 5.56 -2.09 -6.45
N GLN A 220 5.19 -2.01 -7.73
CA GLN A 220 3.87 -2.41 -8.17
C GLN A 220 3.64 -3.88 -7.85
N GLN A 221 2.41 -4.23 -7.46
CA GLN A 221 1.98 -5.62 -7.31
C GLN A 221 2.33 -6.46 -8.55
N HIS A 222 2.82 -7.67 -8.32
CA HIS A 222 3.30 -8.55 -9.40
C HIS A 222 2.17 -9.37 -10.02
N ARG A 223 1.14 -9.70 -9.24
CA ARG A 223 -0.07 -10.41 -9.68
C ARG A 223 -1.28 -10.06 -8.81
N SER A 224 -2.45 -10.49 -9.27
CA SER A 224 -3.68 -10.60 -8.48
C SER A 224 -4.46 -11.85 -8.85
N ALA A 225 -5.38 -12.22 -7.97
CA ALA A 225 -6.45 -13.16 -8.28
C ALA A 225 -7.74 -12.71 -7.59
N ALA A 226 -8.89 -13.06 -8.15
CA ALA A 226 -10.20 -12.78 -7.57
C ALA A 226 -11.23 -13.81 -8.02
N GLU A 227 -12.38 -13.86 -7.35
CA GLU A 227 -13.50 -14.74 -7.73
C GLU A 227 -14.09 -14.38 -9.10
N SER A 228 -13.95 -13.13 -9.53
CA SER A 228 -14.31 -12.69 -10.88
C SER A 228 -13.43 -11.55 -11.37
N SER A 229 -13.39 -11.35 -12.69
CA SER A 229 -12.50 -10.39 -13.34
C SER A 229 -12.76 -8.94 -12.92
N ALA A 230 -14.03 -8.52 -12.98
CA ALA A 230 -14.44 -7.15 -12.69
C ALA A 230 -15.01 -6.96 -11.28
N ARG A 231 -15.39 -8.05 -10.59
CA ARG A 231 -16.02 -8.04 -9.26
C ARG A 231 -17.21 -7.11 -9.13
N LEU A 232 -18.00 -6.85 -10.18
CA LEU A 232 -18.97 -5.75 -10.20
C LEU A 232 -19.98 -5.77 -9.02
N ASP A 233 -20.32 -6.95 -8.50
CA ASP A 233 -21.18 -7.13 -7.34
C ASP A 233 -20.45 -7.36 -6.00
N GLY A 234 -19.13 -7.28 -6.00
CA GLY A 234 -18.25 -7.55 -4.88
C GLY A 234 -17.51 -8.87 -5.03
N GLY A 235 -16.97 -9.35 -3.92
CA GLY A 235 -16.29 -10.64 -3.81
C GLY A 235 -14.84 -10.52 -3.36
N TYR A 236 -14.18 -11.66 -3.23
CA TYR A 236 -12.82 -11.72 -2.71
C TYR A 236 -11.76 -11.35 -3.76
N HIS A 237 -10.71 -10.69 -3.29
CA HIS A 237 -9.61 -10.22 -4.11
C HIS A 237 -8.29 -10.31 -3.34
N VAL A 238 -7.28 -10.86 -4.00
CA VAL A 238 -5.90 -10.90 -3.51
C VAL A 238 -4.96 -10.16 -4.45
N LYS A 239 -3.95 -9.50 -3.87
CA LYS A 239 -2.82 -8.89 -4.60
C LYS A 239 -1.51 -9.42 -4.04
N PHE A 240 -0.55 -9.71 -4.90
CA PHE A 240 0.70 -10.39 -4.55
C PHE A 240 1.93 -9.50 -4.80
N TRP A 241 2.89 -9.54 -3.88
CA TRP A 241 4.23 -8.97 -4.03
C TRP A 241 5.27 -10.01 -3.65
N ALA A 242 6.22 -10.29 -4.56
CA ALA A 242 7.40 -11.07 -4.24
C ALA A 242 8.38 -10.19 -3.45
N THR A 243 8.73 -10.64 -2.26
CA THR A 243 9.56 -9.91 -1.29
C THR A 243 10.82 -10.71 -1.04
N GLY A 244 11.89 -10.31 -1.73
CA GLY A 244 13.11 -11.10 -1.86
C GLY A 244 12.89 -12.44 -2.57
N ASP A 245 13.77 -13.39 -2.31
CA ASP A 245 13.68 -14.77 -2.84
C ASP A 245 12.88 -15.71 -1.94
N THR A 246 12.51 -15.25 -0.73
CA THR A 246 12.00 -16.11 0.34
C THR A 246 10.49 -16.02 0.52
N TYR A 247 9.90 -14.83 0.38
CA TYR A 247 8.51 -14.59 0.75
C TYR A 247 7.69 -13.95 -0.35
N THR A 248 6.40 -14.26 -0.36
CA THR A 248 5.38 -13.54 -1.11
C THR A 248 4.43 -12.95 -0.08
N THR A 249 4.28 -11.64 -0.09
CA THR A 249 3.34 -10.94 0.79
C THR A 249 2.08 -10.59 0.03
N ILE A 250 0.95 -10.73 0.70
CA ILE A 250 -0.37 -10.70 0.07
C ILE A 250 -1.30 -9.81 0.89
N THR A 251 -2.13 -9.05 0.19
CA THR A 251 -3.33 -8.43 0.76
C THR A 251 -4.56 -9.11 0.17
N ALA A 252 -5.36 -9.74 1.02
CA ALA A 252 -6.67 -10.30 0.73
C ALA A 252 -7.75 -9.41 1.33
N HIS A 253 -8.80 -9.12 0.57
CA HIS A 253 -9.96 -8.38 1.06
C HIS A 253 -11.21 -8.84 0.33
N GLU A 254 -12.33 -8.69 1.02
CA GLU A 254 -13.66 -8.73 0.46
C GLU A 254 -14.02 -7.32 0.01
N ASP A 255 -14.36 -7.16 -1.26
CA ASP A 255 -14.86 -5.91 -1.81
C ASP A 255 -16.40 -5.91 -1.79
N ASP A 256 -17.02 -4.77 -1.49
CA ASP A 256 -18.41 -4.54 -1.84
C ASP A 256 -18.60 -4.38 -3.35
N ARG A 257 -19.87 -4.33 -3.78
CA ARG A 257 -20.22 -3.98 -5.17
C ARG A 257 -19.61 -2.64 -5.58
N VAL A 258 -19.43 -2.41 -6.89
CA VAL A 258 -18.92 -1.12 -7.45
C VAL A 258 -19.53 0.00 -6.61
N PRO A 259 -18.76 0.94 -6.03
CA PRO A 259 -17.46 1.42 -6.47
C PRO A 259 -16.23 0.64 -5.96
N HIS A 260 -16.43 -0.53 -5.37
CA HIS A 260 -15.42 -1.40 -4.75
C HIS A 260 -14.67 -0.73 -3.62
N GLU A 261 -15.01 -1.18 -2.43
CA GLU A 261 -14.35 -0.85 -1.20
C GLU A 261 -14.18 -2.11 -0.40
N ALA A 262 -12.98 -2.28 0.15
CA ALA A 262 -12.75 -3.34 1.10
C ALA A 262 -13.75 -3.17 2.26
N VAL A 263 -14.49 -4.23 2.56
CA VAL A 263 -15.42 -4.31 3.69
C VAL A 263 -14.88 -5.23 4.79
N SER A 264 -14.00 -6.17 4.43
CA SER A 264 -13.30 -7.03 5.38
C SER A 264 -11.93 -7.42 4.85
N PHE A 265 -10.94 -7.49 5.73
CA PHE A 265 -9.65 -8.15 5.50
C PHE A 265 -9.64 -9.55 6.12
N ASN A 266 -10.20 -9.75 7.31
CA ASN A 266 -10.12 -11.04 8.00
C ASN A 266 -10.93 -12.14 7.31
N THR A 267 -12.12 -11.81 6.80
CA THR A 267 -12.98 -12.79 6.09
C THR A 267 -12.21 -13.35 4.89
N ALA A 268 -11.65 -12.47 4.06
CA ALA A 268 -10.86 -12.87 2.91
C ALA A 268 -9.56 -13.57 3.31
N GLU A 269 -8.88 -13.12 4.36
CA GLU A 269 -7.69 -13.76 4.90
C GLU A 269 -7.95 -15.24 5.24
N PHE A 270 -9.02 -15.50 5.98
CA PHE A 270 -9.35 -16.84 6.46
C PHE A 270 -9.88 -17.73 5.33
N GLU A 271 -10.64 -17.18 4.38
CA GLU A 271 -11.05 -17.90 3.18
C GLU A 271 -9.84 -18.39 2.39
N ILE A 272 -8.84 -17.54 2.15
CA ILE A 272 -7.61 -17.96 1.47
C ILE A 272 -6.87 -19.03 2.26
N VAL A 273 -6.77 -18.89 3.59
CA VAL A 273 -6.15 -19.94 4.43
C VAL A 273 -6.87 -21.27 4.28
N ASP A 274 -8.21 -21.26 4.25
CA ASP A 274 -9.03 -22.47 4.15
C ASP A 274 -8.92 -23.13 2.76
N ILE A 275 -8.85 -22.33 1.68
CA ILE A 275 -8.54 -22.80 0.32
C ILE A 275 -7.19 -23.53 0.30
N PHE A 276 -6.16 -22.93 0.88
CA PHE A 276 -4.82 -23.51 0.90
C PHE A 276 -4.79 -24.81 1.72
N ASN A 277 -5.38 -24.82 2.92
CA ASN A 277 -5.49 -26.00 3.76
C ASN A 277 -6.21 -27.16 3.04
N SER A 278 -7.21 -26.84 2.24
CA SER A 278 -7.99 -27.83 1.48
C SER A 278 -7.27 -28.35 0.23
N HIS A 279 -6.28 -27.63 -0.31
CA HIS A 279 -5.48 -28.07 -1.46
C HIS A 279 -4.49 -29.20 -1.12
N GLY A 280 -4.39 -29.59 0.16
CA GLY A 280 -3.50 -30.65 0.64
C GLY A 280 -2.04 -30.21 0.67
N ARG A 281 -1.33 -30.58 1.76
CA ARG A 281 0.09 -30.27 2.00
C ARG A 281 0.44 -28.81 2.31
N SER A 282 -0.52 -27.91 2.54
CA SER A 282 -0.20 -26.61 3.14
C SER A 282 -0.21 -26.70 4.66
N ASN A 283 0.82 -26.19 5.33
CA ASN A 283 0.72 -25.88 6.76
C ASN A 283 0.28 -24.41 6.90
N ALA A 284 -0.92 -24.09 6.39
CA ALA A 284 -1.43 -22.73 6.51
C ALA A 284 -1.88 -22.48 7.95
N ILE A 285 -1.42 -21.38 8.54
CA ILE A 285 -1.63 -21.05 9.96
C ILE A 285 -2.25 -19.67 10.04
N LYS A 286 -3.49 -19.60 10.57
CA LYS A 286 -4.19 -18.33 10.79
C LYS A 286 -3.45 -17.48 11.82
N ASN A 287 -3.35 -16.17 11.58
CA ASN A 287 -2.77 -15.19 12.51
C ASN A 287 -1.35 -15.53 13.01
N ARG A 288 -0.51 -16.13 12.15
CA ARG A 288 0.81 -16.65 12.53
C ARG A 288 1.78 -15.57 13.00
N TYR A 289 1.73 -14.39 12.39
CA TYR A 289 2.71 -13.34 12.59
C TYR A 289 2.04 -12.05 13.07
N ASN A 290 2.67 -11.32 13.98
CA ASN A 290 2.21 -9.98 14.33
C ASN A 290 2.97 -8.92 13.50
N PHE A 291 2.26 -8.28 12.57
CA PHE A 291 2.85 -7.22 11.74
C PHE A 291 2.72 -5.84 12.38
N ASN A 292 1.93 -5.67 13.45
CA ASN A 292 1.58 -4.37 14.02
C ASN A 292 1.07 -3.40 12.93
N ASN A 293 0.19 -3.90 12.06
CA ASN A 293 -0.40 -3.16 10.93
C ASN A 293 -1.93 -3.04 11.03
N SER A 294 -2.45 -3.02 12.25
CA SER A 294 -3.88 -2.86 12.56
C SER A 294 -4.43 -1.48 12.17
N GLY A 295 -5.74 -1.28 12.41
CA GLY A 295 -6.41 0.01 12.20
C GLY A 295 -7.08 0.16 10.83
N TYR A 296 -7.31 -0.96 10.14
CA TYR A 296 -8.06 -1.02 8.89
C TYR A 296 -9.20 -2.02 9.02
N LEU A 297 -10.44 -1.51 9.05
CA LEU A 297 -11.65 -2.33 9.17
C LEU A 297 -11.54 -3.32 10.34
N ASP A 298 -11.70 -4.62 10.06
CA ASP A 298 -11.61 -5.72 11.01
C ASP A 298 -10.18 -6.26 11.21
N HIS A 299 -9.17 -5.74 10.51
CA HIS A 299 -7.79 -6.23 10.57
C HIS A 299 -7.12 -5.94 11.92
N GLY A 300 -6.84 -6.99 12.69
CA GLY A 300 -6.25 -6.92 14.03
C GLY A 300 -4.73 -6.71 14.06
N GLY A 301 -4.06 -6.68 12.91
CA GLY A 301 -2.60 -6.54 12.81
C GLY A 301 -1.83 -7.86 12.75
N TYR A 302 -2.54 -8.98 12.82
CA TYR A 302 -1.99 -10.33 12.64
C TYR A 302 -2.05 -10.74 11.17
N VAL A 303 -1.13 -11.61 10.76
CA VAL A 303 -0.95 -12.01 9.37
C VAL A 303 -0.88 -13.52 9.32
N SER A 304 -1.73 -14.12 8.50
CA SER A 304 -1.75 -15.56 8.29
C SER A 304 -0.63 -16.02 7.36
N HIS A 305 -0.17 -17.23 7.62
CA HIS A 305 0.79 -17.94 6.78
C HIS A 305 0.02 -18.92 5.89
N ILE A 306 0.22 -18.93 4.57
CA ILE A 306 -0.60 -19.76 3.66
C ILE A 306 0.12 -20.94 3.00
N TYR A 307 1.45 -20.95 2.95
CA TYR A 307 2.15 -22.04 2.27
C TYR A 307 3.60 -22.19 2.73
N SER A 308 3.99 -23.41 3.13
CA SER A 308 5.35 -23.71 3.60
C SER A 308 5.98 -25.01 3.14
N SER A 309 5.37 -25.85 2.30
CA SER A 309 5.92 -27.21 2.11
C SER A 309 7.36 -27.19 1.57
N ILE A 310 8.30 -27.45 2.47
CA ILE A 310 9.63 -27.96 2.20
C ILE A 310 9.38 -29.42 1.78
N GLU A 311 9.82 -29.77 0.58
CA GLU A 311 9.83 -31.12 -0.03
C GLU A 311 8.53 -31.66 -0.64
#